data_AF-A0A669QZZ9-F1
#
_entry.id   AF-A0A669QZZ9-F1
#
_cell.length_a   1.000
_cell.length_b   1.000
_cell.length_c   1.000
_cell.angle_alpha   90.00
_cell.angle_beta   90.00
_cell.angle_gamma   90.00
#
_symmetry.space_group_name_H-M   'P 1'
#
loop_
_entity.id
_entity.type
_entity.pdbx_description
1 polymer ?
#
loop_
_entity_poly.entity_id
_entity_poly.type
_entity_poly.pdbx_seq_one_letter_code
_entity_poly.pdbx_strand_id
1 'polypeptide(L)'
;LLYTDDGGRPTVSYPMNPNGSPGGVAALCSPCGRHLAAMPHPERGVLRWQWPHWPHAWGGEFGAAVGPRWGGEKRGGAAPWLKMFLNAREWCDQTET
;
A
#
# COMPACT_ATOMS: atom_id res chain seq x y z
N LEU A 1 -7.18 -1.05 8.34
CA LEU A 1 -5.79 -1.52 8.12
C LEU A 1 -5.21 -1.95 9.47
N LEU A 2 -4.57 -3.11 9.54
CA LEU A 2 -3.96 -3.63 10.76
C LEU A 2 -2.49 -3.99 10.52
N TYR A 3 -1.64 -3.79 11.52
CA TYR A 3 -0.32 -4.41 11.62
C TYR A 3 -0.47 -5.88 12.02
N THR A 4 0.28 -6.76 11.37
CA THR A 4 0.18 -8.22 11.57
C THR A 4 1.54 -8.85 11.84
N ASP A 5 1.56 -10.00 12.50
CA ASP A 5 2.74 -10.88 12.55
C ASP A 5 2.99 -11.58 11.20
N ASP A 6 4.05 -12.38 11.11
CA ASP A 6 4.40 -13.14 9.89
C ASP A 6 3.35 -14.20 9.51
N GLY A 7 2.48 -14.58 10.46
CA GLY A 7 1.33 -15.45 10.24
C GLY A 7 0.08 -14.69 9.77
N GLY A 8 0.17 -13.38 9.57
CA GLY A 8 -0.96 -12.54 9.14
C GLY A 8 -1.97 -12.23 10.24
N ARG A 9 -1.66 -12.52 11.51
CA ARG A 9 -2.57 -12.23 12.64
C ARG A 9 -2.30 -10.83 13.18
N PRO A 10 -3.33 -10.05 13.55
CA PRO A 10 -3.13 -8.74 14.16
C PRO A 10 -2.23 -8.82 15.39
N THR A 11 -1.30 -7.88 15.52
CA THR A 11 -0.30 -7.90 16.59
C THR A 11 -0.07 -6.53 17.23
N VAL A 12 0.34 -6.57 18.49
CA VAL A 12 0.80 -5.40 19.26
C VAL A 12 2.30 -5.47 19.58
N SER A 13 2.97 -6.54 19.15
CA SER A 13 4.37 -6.79 19.45
C SER A 13 5.29 -6.01 18.50
N TYR A 14 6.27 -5.33 19.07
CA TYR A 14 7.35 -4.70 18.32
C TYR A 14 8.30 -5.78 17.72
N PRO A 15 8.84 -5.62 16.49
CA PRO A 15 8.68 -4.47 15.59
C PRO A 15 7.48 -4.55 14.63
N MET A 16 6.78 -5.68 14.57
CA MET A 16 5.68 -5.91 13.61
C MET A 16 4.54 -4.90 13.75
N ASN A 17 4.28 -4.46 14.98
CA ASN A 17 3.55 -3.24 15.27
C ASN A 17 4.54 -2.19 15.80
N PRO A 18 4.84 -1.13 15.04
CA PRO A 18 5.90 -0.18 15.39
C PRO A 18 5.51 0.83 16.48
N ASN A 19 4.22 0.97 16.80
CA ASN A 19 3.72 2.00 17.71
C ASN A 19 2.88 1.45 18.88
N GLY A 20 2.67 0.13 18.94
CA GLY A 20 1.91 -0.52 20.00
C GLY A 20 0.41 -0.25 19.96
N SER A 21 -0.14 0.26 18.85
CA SER A 21 -1.59 0.51 18.72
C SER A 21 -2.41 -0.72 19.10
N PRO A 22 -3.43 -0.59 19.98
CA PRO A 22 -4.29 -1.70 20.38
C PRO A 22 -4.92 -2.43 19.19
N GLY A 23 -4.93 -3.76 19.24
CA GLY A 23 -5.45 -4.59 18.15
C GLY A 23 -4.68 -4.48 16.83
N GLY A 24 -3.51 -3.83 16.81
CA GLY A 24 -2.73 -3.61 15.60
C GLY A 24 -3.28 -2.50 14.71
N VAL A 25 -4.22 -1.65 15.17
CA VAL A 25 -4.89 -0.68 14.30
C VAL A 25 -3.92 0.34 13.69
N ALA A 26 -3.91 0.42 12.36
CA ALA A 26 -3.06 1.33 11.59
C ALA A 26 -3.85 2.35 10.74
N ALA A 27 -5.15 2.11 10.51
CA ALA A 27 -6.03 3.05 9.83
C ALA A 27 -7.49 2.88 10.23
N LEU A 28 -8.24 3.98 10.22
CA LEU A 28 -9.67 4.08 10.50
C LEU A 28 -10.40 4.77 9.33
N CYS A 29 -11.64 4.37 9.10
CA CYS A 29 -12.51 4.97 8.09
C CYS A 29 -13.80 5.49 8.74
N SER A 30 -14.34 6.60 8.23
CA SER A 30 -15.64 7.10 8.68
C SER A 30 -16.76 6.10 8.33
N PRO A 31 -17.91 6.12 9.03
CA PRO A 31 -19.01 5.17 8.77
C PRO A 31 -19.55 5.22 7.34
N CYS A 32 -19.45 6.36 6.66
CA CYS A 32 -19.87 6.53 5.27
C CYS A 32 -18.76 6.25 4.24
N GLY A 33 -17.57 5.84 4.67
CA GLY A 33 -16.47 5.47 3.77
C GLY A 33 -15.68 6.63 3.16
N ARG A 34 -16.11 7.88 3.33
CA ARG A 34 -15.54 9.05 2.62
C ARG A 34 -14.26 9.63 3.23
N HIS A 35 -13.96 9.29 4.48
CA HIS A 35 -12.76 9.78 5.16
C HIS A 35 -11.95 8.60 5.69
N LEU A 36 -10.73 8.43 5.19
CA LEU A 36 -9.77 7.42 5.63
C LEU A 36 -8.58 8.13 6.28
N ALA A 37 -8.28 7.78 7.53
CA ALA A 37 -7.09 8.24 8.24
C ALA A 37 -6.18 7.04 8.49
N ALA A 38 -4.92 7.12 8.06
CA ALA A 38 -3.93 6.05 8.16
C ALA A 38 -2.59 6.59 8.63
N MET A 39 -1.88 5.84 9.48
CA MET A 39 -0.51 6.16 9.89
C MET A 39 0.56 5.75 8.87
N PRO A 40 0.45 4.60 8.18
CA PRO A 40 1.37 4.28 7.09
C PRO A 40 1.32 5.32 5.97
N HIS A 41 2.42 5.43 5.21
CA HIS A 41 2.59 6.39 4.12
C HIS A 41 2.42 5.70 2.74
N PRO A 42 1.18 5.41 2.28
CA PRO A 42 0.94 4.76 0.99
C PRO A 42 1.48 5.57 -0.19
N GLU A 43 1.55 6.90 -0.07
CA GLU A 43 2.10 7.81 -1.07
C GLU A 43 3.60 7.60 -1.32
N ARG A 44 4.33 7.10 -0.31
CA ARG A 44 5.75 6.76 -0.43
C ARG A 44 5.99 5.37 -1.00
N GLY A 45 4.93 4.61 -1.26
CA GLY A 45 5.00 3.21 -1.69
C GLY A 45 4.19 2.92 -2.95
N VAL A 46 3.91 3.91 -3.81
CA VAL A 46 3.12 3.72 -5.04
C VAL A 46 3.90 3.09 -6.19
N LEU A 47 5.24 3.14 -6.16
CA LEU A 47 6.12 2.54 -7.15
C LEU A 47 6.99 1.45 -6.52
N ARG A 48 7.20 0.34 -7.24
CA ARG A 48 7.98 -0.81 -6.77
C ARG A 48 9.39 -0.45 -6.30
N TRP A 49 10.08 0.47 -6.96
CA TRP A 49 11.44 0.87 -6.58
C TRP A 49 11.52 1.57 -5.22
N GLN A 50 10.38 2.08 -4.69
CA GLN A 50 10.32 2.71 -3.38
C GLN A 50 10.26 1.69 -2.22
N TRP A 51 10.02 0.41 -2.53
CA TRP A 51 9.89 -0.63 -1.52
C TRP A 51 11.27 -1.22 -1.18
N PRO A 52 11.64 -1.30 0.11
CA PRO A 52 12.94 -1.87 0.51
C PRO A 52 13.03 -3.38 0.25
N HIS A 53 11.88 -4.06 0.20
CA HIS A 53 11.77 -5.47 -0.12
C HIS A 53 10.56 -5.69 -1.03
N TRP A 54 10.78 -6.44 -2.11
CA TRP A 54 9.74 -6.84 -3.06
C TRP A 54 9.94 -8.31 -3.44
N PRO A 55 8.95 -9.20 -3.20
CA PRO A 55 9.10 -10.61 -3.57
C PRO A 55 9.26 -10.76 -5.09
N HIS A 56 10.36 -11.39 -5.54
CA HIS A 56 10.61 -11.64 -6.96
C HIS A 56 9.48 -12.44 -7.64
N ALA A 57 8.77 -13.27 -6.87
CA ALA A 57 7.63 -14.07 -7.34
C ALA A 57 6.40 -13.23 -7.74
N TRP A 58 6.29 -11.96 -7.35
CA TRP A 58 5.13 -11.11 -7.64
C TRP A 58 5.14 -10.50 -9.07
N GLY A 59 5.87 -11.12 -10.00
CA GLY A 59 6.16 -10.59 -11.34
C GLY A 59 5.02 -10.59 -12.37
N GLY A 60 3.76 -10.87 -11.98
CA GLY A 60 2.66 -11.11 -12.92
C GLY A 60 1.55 -10.05 -12.96
N GLU A 61 0.98 -9.66 -11.81
CA GLU A 61 -0.22 -8.79 -11.78
C GLU A 61 0.10 -7.29 -11.72
N PHE A 62 1.25 -6.90 -11.16
CA PHE A 62 1.59 -5.49 -10.90
C PHE A 62 2.83 -4.98 -11.65
N GLY A 63 3.28 -5.67 -12.70
CA GLY A 63 4.36 -5.09 -13.51
C GLY A 63 4.79 -5.83 -14.76
N ALA A 64 4.19 -5.46 -15.90
CA ALA A 64 5.03 -5.00 -17.01
C ALA A 64 5.69 -3.67 -16.60
N ALA A 65 6.97 -3.51 -16.96
CA ALA A 65 7.77 -2.40 -16.51
C ALA A 65 7.34 -1.05 -17.09
N VAL A 66 7.00 -0.09 -16.23
CA VAL A 66 6.87 1.33 -16.52
C VAL A 66 7.87 2.10 -15.66
N GLY A 67 9.05 2.37 -16.21
CA GLY A 67 10.05 3.24 -15.61
C GLY A 67 11.43 3.12 -16.27
N PRO A 68 12.28 4.17 -16.16
CA PRO A 68 13.59 4.20 -16.80
C PRO A 68 14.50 3.07 -16.29
N ARG A 69 15.31 2.54 -17.19
CA ARG A 69 16.26 1.46 -16.92
C ARG A 69 17.49 2.06 -16.23
N TRP A 70 17.65 1.81 -14.94
CA TRP A 70 18.91 2.08 -14.22
C TRP A 70 19.60 0.74 -13.92
N GLY A 71 20.82 0.54 -14.42
CA GLY A 71 21.59 -0.67 -14.11
C GLY A 71 21.11 -1.99 -14.73
N GLY A 72 20.39 -1.95 -15.86
CA GLY A 72 20.06 -3.14 -16.64
C GLY A 72 18.74 -3.84 -16.27
N GLU A 73 18.18 -3.58 -15.08
CA GLU A 73 16.99 -4.24 -14.54
C GLU A 73 15.74 -3.35 -14.57
N LYS A 74 14.59 -3.92 -14.95
CA LYS A 74 13.30 -3.22 -15.11
C LYS A 74 12.64 -2.93 -13.75
N ARG A 75 13.04 -1.85 -13.06
CA ARG A 75 12.58 -1.53 -11.69
C ARG A 75 11.31 -0.68 -11.55
N GLY A 76 10.76 -0.15 -12.65
CA GLY A 76 9.55 0.69 -12.59
C GLY A 76 8.27 -0.12 -12.74
N GLY A 77 7.44 -0.27 -11.73
CA GLY A 77 6.08 -0.81 -11.89
C GLY A 77 5.22 -0.32 -10.74
N ALA A 78 3.90 -0.37 -10.90
CA ALA A 78 2.98 0.05 -9.84
C ALA A 78 3.10 -0.91 -8.65
N ALA A 79 3.05 -0.37 -7.45
CA ALA A 79 2.87 -1.15 -6.24
C ALA A 79 1.38 -1.15 -5.83
N PRO A 80 0.93 -2.11 -4.99
CA PRO A 80 -0.47 -2.22 -4.61
C PRO A 80 -1.09 -0.94 -4.04
N TRP A 81 -0.29 -0.11 -3.34
CA TRP A 81 -0.75 1.16 -2.78
C TRP A 81 -1.28 2.14 -3.82
N LEU A 82 -0.86 2.05 -5.10
CA LEU A 82 -1.39 2.90 -6.16
C LEU A 82 -2.91 2.77 -6.32
N LYS A 83 -3.47 1.57 -6.08
CA LYS A 83 -4.91 1.32 -6.23
C LYS A 83 -5.76 2.18 -5.29
N MET A 84 -5.24 2.56 -4.11
CA MET A 84 -5.93 3.48 -3.20
C MET A 84 -6.24 4.83 -3.86
N PHE A 85 -5.26 5.40 -4.58
CA PHE A 85 -5.41 6.69 -5.25
C PHE A 85 -6.27 6.57 -6.51
N LEU A 86 -6.15 5.45 -7.24
CA LEU A 86 -7.00 5.17 -8.40
C LEU A 86 -8.48 5.05 -8.01
N ASN A 87 -8.78 4.38 -6.89
CA ASN A 87 -10.16 4.26 -6.38
C ASN A 87 -10.74 5.63 -6.01
N ALA A 88 -9.95 6.51 -5.38
CA ALA A 88 -10.40 7.86 -5.04
C ALA A 88 -10.75 8.67 -6.30
N ARG A 89 -9.90 8.60 -7.34
CA ARG A 89 -10.17 9.24 -8.63
C ARG A 89 -11.45 8.69 -9.27
N GLU A 90 -11.55 7.37 -9.38
CA GLU A 90 -12.69 6.70 -10.00
C GLU A 90 -14.01 7.08 -9.32
N TRP A 91 -13.99 7.23 -7.99
CA TRP A 91 -15.15 7.72 -7.24
C TRP A 91 -15.53 9.16 -7.62
N CYS A 92 -14.55 10.07 -7.71
CA CYS A 92 -14.81 11.45 -8.16
C CYS A 92 -15.44 11.48 -9.55
N ASP A 93 -14.87 10.72 -10.50
CA ASP A 93 -15.34 10.64 -11.88
C ASP A 93 -16.81 10.16 -11.96
N GLN A 94 -17.24 9.26 -11.06
CA GLN A 94 -18.64 8.79 -10.99
C GLN A 94 -19.60 9.82 -10.38
N THR A 95 -19.13 10.69 -9.49
CA THR A 95 -19.97 11.68 -8.79
C THR A 95 -20.21 12.97 -9.58
N GLU A 96 -19.48 13.17 -10.68
CA GLU A 96 -19.66 14.31 -11.59
C GLU A 96 -20.74 14.07 -12.67
N THR A 97 -21.44 12.93 -12.63
CA THR A 97 -22.53 12.57 -13.57
C THR A 97 -23.88 12.57 -12.85
#